data_AF-A0A7S2DCU0-F1
#
_entry.id   AF-A0A7S2DCU0-F1
#
_cell.length_a   1.000
_cell.length_b   1.000
_cell.length_c   1.000
_cell.angle_alpha   90.00
_cell.angle_beta   90.00
_cell.angle_gamma   90.00
#
_symmetry.space_group_name_H-M   'P 1'
#
loop_
_entity.id
_entity.type
_entity.pdbx_description
1 polymer ?
#
loop_
_entity_poly.entity_id
_entity_poly.type
_entity_poly.pdbx_seq_one_letter_code
_entity_poly.pdbx_strand_id
1 'polypeptide(L)'
;AKGFLLPGAEPGGTYPPKIDKSYAWHRNINFSIPEARQWYGQHMAHYLSDGVEFWWNDEGETDFFTFYWWNVAESDLLHAQNPRKRFYSLNRAWSPGMARLGATV
;
A
#
# COMPACT_ATOMS: atom_id res chain seq x y z
N ALA A 1 -9.61 -15.25 -10.85
CA ALA A 1 -8.20 -14.80 -10.86
C ALA A 1 -7.87 -14.17 -9.52
N LYS A 2 -6.64 -14.28 -8.99
CA LYS A 2 -6.23 -13.72 -7.68
C LYS A 2 -6.18 -12.17 -7.64
N GLY A 3 -6.45 -11.51 -8.77
CA GLY A 3 -6.51 -10.04 -8.86
C GLY A 3 -5.18 -9.41 -8.44
N PHE A 4 -5.24 -8.45 -7.53
CA PHE A 4 -4.08 -7.74 -6.98
C PHE A 4 -3.52 -8.35 -5.69
N LEU A 5 -3.85 -9.60 -5.36
CA LEU A 5 -3.36 -10.22 -4.13
C LEU A 5 -1.95 -10.83 -4.29
N LEU A 6 -1.21 -10.95 -3.18
CA LEU A 6 0.08 -11.65 -3.17
C LEU A 6 -0.02 -13.11 -3.65
N PRO A 7 1.07 -13.72 -4.17
CA PRO A 7 1.03 -15.09 -4.70
C PRO A 7 0.49 -16.14 -3.72
N GLY A 8 0.76 -15.97 -2.42
CA GLY A 8 0.29 -16.84 -1.33
C GLY A 8 -1.15 -16.60 -0.87
N ALA A 9 -1.88 -15.68 -1.49
CA ALA A 9 -3.26 -15.37 -1.13
C ALA A 9 -4.28 -16.30 -1.81
N GLU A 10 -5.46 -16.44 -1.20
CA GLU A 10 -6.61 -17.15 -1.76
C GLU A 10 -7.51 -16.19 -2.59
N PRO A 11 -8.10 -16.65 -3.71
CA PRO A 11 -9.02 -15.83 -4.49
C PRO A 11 -10.36 -15.65 -3.77
N GLY A 12 -10.70 -14.42 -3.37
CA GLY A 12 -12.03 -14.09 -2.84
C GLY A 12 -11.97 -12.97 -1.81
N GLY A 13 -12.42 -11.77 -2.20
CA GLY A 13 -12.48 -10.59 -1.31
C GLY A 13 -13.67 -10.60 -0.33
N THR A 14 -14.40 -11.70 -0.22
CA THR A 14 -15.50 -11.87 0.74
C THR A 14 -14.98 -12.21 2.12
N TYR A 15 -15.70 -11.76 3.16
CA TYR A 15 -15.43 -12.19 4.53
C TYR A 15 -15.49 -13.73 4.61
N PRO A 16 -14.47 -14.41 5.16
CA PRO A 16 -14.39 -15.85 5.12
C PRO A 16 -15.43 -16.44 6.09
N PRO A 17 -16.07 -17.57 5.74
CA PRO A 17 -17.00 -18.24 6.64
C PRO A 17 -16.32 -18.82 7.90
N LYS A 18 -14.98 -18.96 7.88
CA LYS A 18 -14.15 -19.29 9.04
C LYS A 18 -12.91 -18.38 9.04
N ILE A 19 -12.76 -17.56 10.07
CA ILE A 19 -11.51 -16.80 10.28
C ILE A 19 -10.50 -17.76 10.88
N ASP A 20 -9.48 -18.11 10.09
CA ASP A 20 -8.25 -18.68 10.61
C ASP A 20 -7.21 -17.56 10.86
N LYS A 21 -6.08 -17.93 11.49
CA LYS A 21 -4.99 -16.99 11.79
C LYS A 21 -4.33 -16.41 10.54
N SER A 22 -4.53 -17.02 9.36
CA SER A 22 -3.96 -16.57 8.08
C SER A 22 -4.92 -15.68 7.27
N TYR A 23 -6.11 -15.37 7.78
CA TYR A 23 -7.09 -14.58 7.04
C TYR A 23 -6.54 -13.24 6.52
N ALA A 24 -5.87 -12.47 7.38
CA ALA A 24 -5.28 -11.19 6.96
C ALA A 24 -4.18 -11.38 5.90
N TRP A 25 -3.37 -12.43 6.06
CA TRP A 25 -2.31 -12.79 5.12
C TRP A 25 -2.83 -13.00 3.69
N HIS A 26 -4.00 -13.62 3.56
CA HIS A 26 -4.63 -13.88 2.26
C HIS A 26 -5.25 -12.65 1.60
N ARG A 27 -5.16 -11.46 2.21
CA ARG A 27 -5.77 -10.23 1.67
C ARG A 27 -4.77 -9.13 1.33
N ASN A 28 -3.48 -9.42 1.47
CA ASN A 28 -2.42 -8.47 1.18
C ASN A 28 -2.36 -8.11 -0.30
N ILE A 29 -2.35 -6.82 -0.57
CA ILE A 29 -2.19 -6.26 -1.92
C ILE A 29 -0.74 -6.46 -2.36
N ASN A 30 -0.56 -6.97 -3.57
CA ASN A 30 0.72 -7.04 -4.25
C ASN A 30 1.03 -5.69 -4.91
N PHE A 31 1.62 -4.78 -4.13
CA PHE A 31 2.02 -3.47 -4.60
C PHE A 31 3.14 -3.49 -5.66
N SER A 32 3.81 -4.63 -5.92
CA SER A 32 4.77 -4.72 -7.03
C SER A 32 4.09 -4.59 -8.40
N ILE A 33 2.80 -4.91 -8.49
CA ILE A 33 1.98 -4.78 -9.71
C ILE A 33 1.60 -3.31 -9.93
N PRO A 34 2.01 -2.66 -11.05
CA PRO A 34 1.69 -1.26 -11.32
C PRO A 34 0.20 -0.93 -11.27
N GLU A 35 -0.63 -1.81 -11.82
CA GLU A 35 -2.08 -1.66 -11.86
C GLU A 35 -2.69 -1.72 -10.45
N ALA A 36 -2.10 -2.52 -9.54
CA ALA A 36 -2.52 -2.58 -8.15
C ALA A 36 -2.23 -1.25 -7.42
N ARG A 37 -1.08 -0.63 -7.70
CA ARG A 37 -0.73 0.70 -7.14
C ARG A 37 -1.68 1.79 -7.62
N GLN A 38 -2.01 1.79 -8.91
CA GLN A 38 -2.98 2.74 -9.46
C GLN A 38 -4.37 2.55 -8.85
N TRP A 39 -4.83 1.30 -8.76
CA TRP A 39 -6.09 0.97 -8.12
C TRP A 39 -6.12 1.43 -6.66
N TYR A 40 -5.07 1.13 -5.88
CA TYR A 40 -4.97 1.56 -4.49
C TYR A 40 -5.01 3.10 -4.38
N GLY A 41 -4.19 3.81 -5.17
CA GLY A 41 -4.15 5.26 -5.18
C GLY A 41 -5.51 5.89 -5.48
N GLN A 42 -6.24 5.36 -6.47
CA GLN A 42 -7.60 5.83 -6.80
C GLN A 42 -8.58 5.71 -5.62
N HIS A 43 -8.50 4.60 -4.86
CA HIS A 43 -9.38 4.40 -3.71
C HIS A 43 -8.98 5.28 -2.51
N MET A 44 -7.69 5.60 -2.37
CA MET A 44 -7.17 6.47 -1.32
C MET A 44 -7.27 7.97 -1.66
N ALA A 45 -7.54 8.33 -2.92
CA ALA A 45 -7.51 9.71 -3.42
C ALA A 45 -8.37 10.70 -2.62
N HIS A 46 -9.49 10.23 -2.07
CA HIS A 46 -10.40 11.06 -1.28
C HIS A 46 -9.75 11.57 0.02
N TYR A 47 -8.88 10.79 0.66
CA TYR A 47 -8.22 11.20 1.91
C TYR A 47 -7.38 12.48 1.73
N LEU A 48 -6.75 12.66 0.57
CA LEU A 48 -6.04 13.90 0.26
C LEU A 48 -6.98 15.10 0.14
N SER A 49 -8.19 14.87 -0.38
CA SER A 49 -9.25 15.90 -0.47
C SER A 49 -9.85 16.21 0.89
N ASP A 50 -9.89 15.23 1.78
CA ASP A 50 -10.39 15.35 3.16
C ASP A 50 -9.36 16.00 4.11
N GLY A 51 -8.15 16.30 3.62
CA GLY A 51 -7.12 17.00 4.37
C GLY A 51 -6.07 16.11 5.04
N VAL A 52 -6.03 14.81 4.75
CA VAL A 52 -4.92 13.94 5.19
C VAL A 52 -3.62 14.40 4.52
N GLU A 53 -2.58 14.61 5.33
CA GLU A 53 -1.33 15.20 4.86
C GLU A 53 -0.18 14.20 4.69
N PHE A 54 -0.25 13.05 5.36
CA PHE A 54 0.77 12.02 5.34
C PHE A 54 0.17 10.65 5.63
N TRP A 55 0.96 9.61 5.39
CA TRP A 55 0.55 8.22 5.55
C TRP A 55 1.27 7.56 6.72
N TRP A 56 0.57 6.67 7.42
CA TRP A 56 1.19 5.72 8.33
C TRP A 56 0.87 4.31 7.83
N ASN A 57 1.90 3.62 7.35
CA ASN A 57 1.80 2.27 6.82
C ASN A 57 2.19 1.26 7.88
N ASP A 58 1.30 0.31 8.15
CA ASP A 58 1.43 -0.70 9.18
C ASP A 58 1.03 -2.09 8.62
N GLU A 59 1.42 -3.16 9.30
CA GLU A 59 1.06 -4.56 8.97
C GLU A 59 1.53 -5.07 7.59
N GLY A 60 2.53 -4.41 7.00
CA GLY A 60 3.02 -4.66 5.65
C GLY A 60 4.14 -5.70 5.52
N GLU A 61 4.60 -6.36 6.60
CA GLU A 61 5.73 -7.33 6.62
C GLU A 61 5.38 -8.67 5.95
N THR A 62 4.95 -8.58 4.70
CA THR A 62 4.31 -9.65 3.93
C THR A 62 5.15 -10.04 2.73
N ASP A 63 5.90 -9.08 2.18
CA ASP A 63 6.96 -9.28 1.20
C ASP A 63 8.05 -8.21 1.42
N PHE A 64 9.28 -8.50 0.97
CA PHE A 64 10.48 -7.71 1.26
C PHE A 64 10.37 -6.25 0.79
N PHE A 65 9.68 -5.99 -0.32
CA PHE A 65 9.50 -4.65 -0.90
C PHE A 65 8.08 -4.10 -0.73
N THR A 66 7.22 -4.71 0.10
CA THR A 66 5.83 -4.25 0.28
C THR A 66 5.79 -2.77 0.67
N PHE A 67 6.52 -2.37 1.72
CA PHE A 67 6.55 -0.97 2.15
C PHE A 67 7.12 -0.03 1.08
N TYR A 68 8.16 -0.43 0.35
CA TYR A 68 8.69 0.39 -0.74
C TYR A 68 7.63 0.66 -1.82
N TRP A 69 6.96 -0.38 -2.31
CA TRP A 69 5.98 -0.22 -3.39
C TRP A 69 4.69 0.46 -2.93
N TRP A 70 4.31 0.27 -1.67
CA TRP A 70 3.19 0.98 -1.06
C TRP A 70 3.45 2.48 -1.02
N ASN A 71 4.64 2.90 -0.56
CA ASN A 71 5.06 4.30 -0.58
C ASN A 71 5.11 4.90 -1.98
N VAL A 72 5.51 4.12 -3.00
CA VAL A 72 5.44 4.58 -4.40
C VAL A 72 4.00 4.88 -4.79
N ALA A 73 3.03 4.01 -4.46
CA ALA A 73 1.63 4.23 -4.80
C ALA A 73 1.07 5.53 -4.19
N GLU A 74 1.43 5.81 -2.94
CA GLU A 74 0.98 7.00 -2.21
C GLU A 74 1.66 8.29 -2.67
N SER A 75 2.96 8.21 -2.98
CA SER A 75 3.73 9.31 -3.56
C SER A 75 3.24 9.68 -4.96
N ASP A 76 2.97 8.67 -5.81
CA ASP A 76 2.42 8.88 -7.14
C ASP A 76 1.03 9.52 -7.08
N LEU A 77 0.16 9.06 -6.17
CA LEU A 77 -1.15 9.67 -5.91
C LEU A 77 -1.02 11.14 -5.50
N LEU A 78 -0.15 11.44 -4.53
CA LEU A 78 0.07 12.79 -4.03
C LEU A 78 0.52 13.72 -5.16
N HIS A 79 1.53 13.32 -5.92
CA HIS A 79 2.10 14.16 -6.98
C HIS A 79 1.19 14.28 -8.19
N ALA A 80 0.30 13.30 -8.44
CA ALA A 80 -0.74 13.43 -9.46
C ALA A 80 -1.77 14.52 -9.11
N GLN A 81 -2.09 14.71 -7.82
CA GLN A 81 -3.02 15.77 -7.38
C GLN A 81 -2.32 17.11 -7.12
N ASN A 82 -1.11 17.07 -6.55
CA ASN A 82 -0.33 18.25 -6.23
C ASN A 82 1.18 17.98 -6.40
N PRO A 83 1.75 18.24 -7.59
CA PRO A 83 3.16 17.95 -7.87
C PRO A 83 4.15 18.83 -7.07
N ARG A 84 3.66 19.81 -6.30
CA ARG A 84 4.49 20.69 -5.45
C ARG A 84 4.50 20.27 -3.98
N LYS A 85 3.64 19.33 -3.55
CA LYS A 85 3.60 18.86 -2.17
C LYS A 85 4.70 17.83 -1.94
N ARG A 86 5.35 17.89 -0.77
CA ARG A 86 6.36 16.91 -0.38
C ARG A 86 5.67 15.67 0.19
N PHE A 87 6.07 14.49 -0.27
CA PHE A 87 5.63 13.24 0.31
C PHE A 87 6.28 12.99 1.68
N TYR A 88 5.51 12.46 2.61
CA TYR A 88 5.98 11.95 3.89
C TYR A 88 5.16 10.74 4.30
N SER A 89 5.83 9.74 4.87
CA SER A 89 5.18 8.60 5.48
C SER A 89 5.97 8.06 6.68
N LEU A 90 5.23 7.55 7.66
CA LEU A 90 5.74 6.70 8.73
C LEU A 90 5.43 5.23 8.39
N ASN A 91 6.35 4.31 8.63
CA ASN A 91 6.22 2.91 8.22
C ASN A 91 6.68 2.01 9.35
N ARG A 92 6.08 0.82 9.53
CA ARG A 92 6.53 -0.11 10.57
C ARG A 92 7.85 -0.83 10.23
N ALA A 93 8.14 -1.01 8.94
CA ALA A 93 9.37 -1.66 8.50
C ALA A 93 10.05 -0.93 7.33
N TRP A 94 11.30 -1.30 7.07
CA TRP A 94 12.18 -0.66 6.11
C TRP A 94 12.70 -1.62 5.04
N SER A 95 12.85 -1.12 3.82
CA SER A 95 13.60 -1.78 2.75
C SER A 95 14.47 -0.77 1.98
N PRO A 96 15.57 -1.20 1.32
CA PRO A 96 16.40 -0.32 0.50
C PRO A 96 15.58 0.48 -0.52
N GLY A 97 15.93 1.75 -0.71
CA GLY A 97 15.24 2.64 -1.64
C GLY A 97 14.08 3.43 -1.04
N MET A 98 13.66 3.20 0.22
CA MET A 98 12.61 4.00 0.87
C MET A 98 13.07 5.43 1.22
N ALA A 99 14.34 5.62 1.58
CA ALA A 99 14.89 6.93 1.95
C ALA A 99 14.71 8.02 0.88
N ARG A 100 14.77 7.67 -0.40
CA ARG A 100 14.61 8.66 -1.49
C ARG A 100 13.17 9.13 -1.68
N LEU A 101 12.20 8.46 -1.06
CA LEU A 101 10.79 8.76 -1.21
C LEU A 101 10.29 9.76 -0.15
N GLY A 102 11.01 9.94 0.96
CA GLY A 102 10.50 10.67 2.14
C GLY A 102 9.82 9.77 3.18
N ALA A 103 10.06 8.46 3.11
CA ALA A 103 9.58 7.48 4.07
C ALA A 103 10.52 7.36 5.29
N THR A 104 9.96 7.09 6.47
CA THR A 104 10.69 6.82 7.71
C THR A 104 10.09 5.63 8.49
N VAL A 105 10.80 5.14 9.51
CA VAL A 105 10.37 4.11 10.47
C VAL A 105 10.51 4.65 11.88
#